data_AF-A0AAU8HMF2-F1
#
_entry.id   AF-A0AAU8HMF2-F1
#
_cell.length_a   1.000
_cell.length_b   1.000
_cell.length_c   1.000
_cell.angle_alpha   90.00
_cell.angle_beta   90.00
_cell.angle_gamma   90.00
#
_symmetry.space_group_name_H-M   'P 1'
#
loop_
_entity.id
_entity.type
_entity.pdbx_description
1 polymer ?
#
loop_
_entity_poly.entity_id
_entity_poly.type
_entity_poly.pdbx_seq_one_letter_code
_entity_poly.pdbx_strand_id
1 'polypeptide(L)' 'MYFVSKTLAEKAAWEAAKENKIDFISIIPTLVVGPFIMPTLPPSLITALSPITGIHFRLRIIACTHLIQGS' A
#
# COMPACT_ATOMS: atom_id res chain seq x y z
N MET A 1 10.41 -1.99 6.51
CA MET A 1 9.42 -2.12 7.61
C MET A 1 7.98 -2.13 7.09
N TYR A 2 7.49 -1.09 6.41
CA TYR A 2 6.08 -1.00 5.97
C TYR A 2 5.51 -2.26 5.28
N PHE A 3 6.18 -2.77 4.24
CA PHE A 3 5.67 -3.93 3.46
C PHE A 3 5.57 -5.22 4.28
N VAL A 4 6.60 -5.51 5.09
CA VAL A 4 6.64 -6.72 5.93
C VAL A 4 5.57 -6.63 7.03
N SER A 5 5.40 -5.46 7.64
CA SER A 5 4.36 -5.27 8.66
C SER A 5 2.96 -5.46 8.09
N LYS A 6 2.69 -4.99 6.86
CA LYS A 6 1.39 -5.15 6.21
C LYS A 6 1.12 -6.59 5.79
N THR A 7 2.10 -7.33 5.27
CA THR A 7 1.93 -8.75 4.93
C THR A 7 1.74 -9.63 6.17
N LEU A 8 2.42 -9.34 7.27
CA LEU A 8 2.19 -10.04 8.54
C LEU A 8 0.80 -9.74 9.12
N ALA A 9 0.36 -8.48 9.07
CA ALA A 9 -0.98 -8.11 9.53
C ALA A 9 -2.07 -8.80 8.71
N GLU A 10 -1.89 -8.92 7.39
CA GLU A 10 -2.83 -9.65 6.54
C GLU A 10 -2.88 -11.15 6.87
N LYS A 11 -1.71 -11.79 7.07
CA LYS A 11 -1.66 -13.20 7.50
C LYS A 11 -2.40 -13.43 8.82
N ALA A 12 -2.19 -12.55 9.80
CA ALA A 12 -2.89 -12.61 11.07
C ALA A 12 -4.41 -12.40 10.91
N ALA A 13 -4.83 -11.51 10.01
CA ALA A 13 -6.26 -11.31 9.71
C ALA A 13 -6.89 -12.57 9.09
N TRP A 14 -6.17 -13.27 8.21
CA TRP A 14 -6.62 -14.54 7.63
C TRP A 14 -6.74 -15.67 8.65
N GLU A 15 -5.79 -15.77 9.59
CA GLU A 15 -5.84 -16.76 10.68
C GLU A 15 -7.04 -16.50 11.59
N ALA A 16 -7.23 -15.25 12.02
CA ALA A 16 -8.37 -14.85 12.85
C ALA A 16 -9.73 -15.06 12.15
N ALA A 17 -9.82 -14.81 10.83
CA ALA A 17 -11.04 -15.03 10.07
C ALA A 17 -11.42 -16.51 10.01
N LYS A 18 -10.44 -17.42 9.86
CA LYS A 18 -10.66 -18.87 9.87
C LYS A 18 -11.17 -19.37 11.22
N GLU A 19 -10.58 -18.88 12.31
CA GLU A 19 -10.99 -19.25 13.68
C GLU A 19 -12.42 -18.81 13.98
N ASN A 20 -12.79 -17.60 13.56
CA ASN A 20 -14.10 -17.02 13.83
C ASN A 20 -15.17 -17.38 12.77
N LYS A 21 -14.84 -18.19 11.75
CA LYS A 21 -15.72 -18.54 10.62
C LYS A 21 -16.32 -17.31 9.92
N ILE A 22 -15.53 -16.26 9.76
CA ILE A 22 -15.91 -15.03 9.07
C ILE A 22 -15.48 -15.12 7.61
N ASP A 23 -16.36 -14.75 6.69
CA ASP A 23 -16.01 -14.61 5.28
C ASP A 23 -15.21 -13.31 5.10
N PHE A 24 -13.89 -13.46 4.99
CA PHE A 24 -12.94 -12.35 4.93
C PHE A 24 -12.38 -12.19 3.52
N ILE A 25 -12.50 -10.98 2.99
CA ILE A 25 -11.96 -10.59 1.69
C ILE A 25 -10.98 -9.45 1.91
N SER A 26 -9.73 -9.66 1.48
CA SER A 26 -8.68 -8.65 1.51
C SER A 26 -8.51 -8.03 0.11
N ILE A 27 -8.44 -6.70 0.04
CA ILE A 27 -8.11 -5.97 -1.18
C ILE A 27 -6.76 -5.30 -0.96
N ILE A 28 -5.79 -5.59 -1.83
CA ILE A 28 -4.43 -5.05 -1.75
C ILE A 28 -4.24 -3.99 -2.84
N PRO A 29 -4.56 -2.71 -2.58
CA PRO A 29 -4.25 -1.63 -3.49
C PRO A 29 -2.74 -1.32 -3.47
N THR A 30 -2.19 -0.94 -4.63
CA THR A 30 -0.76 -0.59 -4.76
C THR A 30 -0.50 0.88 -4.47
N LEU A 31 -0.80 1.76 -5.43
CA LEU A 31 -0.65 3.21 -5.31
C LEU A 31 -1.99 3.86 -5.64
N VAL A 32 -2.59 4.51 -4.63
CA VAL A 32 -3.86 5.22 -4.80
C VAL A 32 -3.59 6.69 -5.11
N VAL A 33 -4.05 7.12 -6.28
CA VAL A 33 -3.97 8.49 -6.78
C VAL A 33 -5.38 8.99 -7.06
N GLY A 34 -5.73 10.17 -6.57
CA GLY A 34 -7.05 10.77 -6.78
C GLY A 34 -7.36 11.90 -5.79
N PRO A 35 -8.58 12.45 -5.85
CA PRO A 35 -9.07 13.44 -4.88
C PRO A 35 -9.05 12.84 -3.46
N PHE A 36 -8.62 13.64 -2.49
CA PHE A 36 -8.54 13.22 -1.09
C PHE A 36 -9.33 14.19 -0.21
N ILE A 37 -9.96 13.65 0.83
CA ILE A 37 -10.87 14.39 1.71
C ILE A 37 -10.09 15.06 2.86
N MET A 38 -8.86 14.62 3.13
CA MET A 38 -8.02 15.16 4.20
C MET A 38 -7.42 16.54 3.84
N PRO A 39 -7.19 17.43 4.82
CA PRO A 39 -6.53 18.71 4.59
C PRO A 39 -5.01 18.57 4.36
N THR A 40 -4.44 17.41 4.68
CA THR A 40 -3.01 17.11 4.53
C THR A 40 -2.77 16.17 3.36
N LEU A 41 -1.64 16.38 2.67
CA LEU A 41 -1.30 15.60 1.49
C LEU A 41 -0.92 14.15 1.89
N PRO A 42 -1.66 13.13 1.43
CA PRO A 42 -1.36 11.75 1.79
C PRO A 42 -0.02 11.30 1.20
N PRO A 43 0.70 10.39 1.89
CA PRO A 43 1.99 9.88 1.44
C PRO A 43 1.98 9.24 0.04
N SER A 44 0.85 8.66 -0.39
CA SER A 44 0.69 8.10 -1.73
C SER A 44 0.80 9.16 -2.82
N LEU A 45 0.19 10.33 -2.63
CA LEU A 45 0.26 11.44 -3.59
C LEU A 45 1.64 12.10 -3.60
N ILE A 46 2.28 12.25 -2.44
CA ILE A 46 3.69 12.71 -2.36
C ILE A 46 4.59 11.76 -3.17
N THR A 47 4.32 10.45 -3.11
CA THR A 47 5.05 9.44 -3.88
C THR A 47 4.74 9.53 -5.36
N ALA A 48 3.47 9.65 -5.75
CA ALA A 48 3.07 9.83 -7.15
C ALA A 48 3.67 11.10 -7.80
N LEU A 49 3.80 12.19 -7.03
CA LEU A 49 4.37 13.46 -7.50
C LEU A 49 5.90 13.50 -7.44
N SER A 50 6.55 12.46 -6.90
CA SER A 50 8.01 12.41 -6.75
C SER A 50 8.80 12.49 -8.06
N PRO A 51 8.33 11.97 -9.21
CA PRO A 51 9.03 12.13 -10.50
C PRO A 51 9.04 13.58 -10.99
N ILE A 52 8.01 14.36 -10.65
CA ILE A 52 7.89 15.77 -11.06
C ILE A 52 8.65 16.67 -10.09
N THR A 53 8.62 16.34 -8.80
CA THR A 53 9.27 17.12 -7.73
C THR A 53 10.75 16.76 -7.50
N GLY A 54 11.28 15.76 -8.21
CA GLY A 54 12.69 15.36 -8.13
C GLY A 54 13.08 14.65 -6.83
N ILE A 55 12.11 14.14 -6.06
CA ILE A 55 12.38 13.53 -4.74
C ILE A 55 12.83 12.06 -4.90
N HIS A 56 14.13 11.86 -5.00
CA HIS A 56 14.77 10.55 -5.30
C HIS A 56 14.39 9.40 -4.36
N PHE A 57 14.15 9.64 -3.07
CA PHE A 57 13.87 8.58 -2.10
C PHE A 57 12.52 7.86 -2.35
N ARG A 58 11.56 8.51 -3.02
CA ARG A 58 10.22 7.96 -3.29
C ARG A 58 10.10 7.22 -4.62
N LEU A 59 11.03 7.42 -5.54
CA LEU A 59 11.08 6.69 -6.82
C LEU A 59 11.26 5.18 -6.61
N ARG A 60 12.04 4.80 -5.59
CA ARG A 60 12.29 3.39 -5.25
C ARG A 60 11.04 2.66 -4.76
N ILE A 61 10.09 3.39 -4.16
CA ILE A 61 8.79 2.84 -3.73
C ILE A 61 7.91 2.54 -4.95
N ILE A 62 7.92 3.42 -5.97
CA ILE A 62 7.19 3.21 -7.24
C ILE A 62 7.72 1.99 -7.99
N ALA A 63 9.04 1.83 -8.06
CA ALA A 63 9.67 0.65 -8.67
C ALA A 63 9.29 -0.63 -7.91
N CYS A 64 9.28 -0.60 -6.57
CA CYS A 64 8.82 -1.72 -5.76
C CYS A 64 7.35 -2.06 -6.04
N THR A 65 6.44 -1.08 -6.16
CA THR A 65 5.03 -1.37 -6.45
C THR A 65 4.82 -2.08 -7.79
N HIS A 66 5.63 -1.80 -8.82
CA HIS A 66 5.56 -2.53 -10.09
C HIS A 66 5.93 -4.02 -9.96
N LEU A 67 6.90 -4.36 -9.10
CA LEU A 67 7.32 -5.74 -8.89
C LEU A 67 6.26 -6.59 -8.19
N ILE A 68 5.37 -5.97 -7.39
CA ILE A 68 4.29 -6.69 -6.69
C ILE A 68 3.11 -6.98 -7.64
N GLN A 69 2.98 -6.23 -8.75
CA GLN A 69 1.92 -6.48 -9.76
C GLN A 69 2.32 -7.52 -10.82
N GLY A 70 3.63 -7.79 -10.96
CA GLY A 70 4.16 -8.78 -11.90
C GLY A 70 4.46 -10.15 -11.28
N SER A 71 4.09 -10.36 -10.01
CA SER A 71 4.26 -11.61 -9.25
C SER A 71 2.92 -12.29 -8.98
#